data_AF-A0A7Y2VFY3-F1
#
_entry.id   AF-A0A7Y2VFY3-F1
#
_cell.length_a   1.000
_cell.length_b   1.000
_cell.length_c   1.000
_cell.angle_alpha   90.00
_cell.angle_beta   90.00
_cell.angle_gamma   90.00
#
_symmetry.space_group_name_H-M   'P 1'
#
loop_
_entity.id
_entity.type
_entity.pdbx_description
1 polymer ?
#
loop_
_entity_poly.entity_id
_entity_poly.type
_entity_poly.pdbx_seq_one_letter_code
_entity_poly.pdbx_strand_id
1 'polypeptide(L)'
;DHVAANGSNNDVANMSLGGGFSQAINDAVIAAAGTGVKFALAAGNESTDAGTKSPASANGPNIYTISAMSQGEGDNVDNWASFSNYGNPPVDFCEPGVAIKSTWKGGGYNTISGTSMASPHACGLLLLGGISNGGTVNGDPDGNADIIGIK
;
A
#
# COMPACT_ATOMS: atom_id res chain seq x y z
N ASP A 1 18.48 -4.92 -7.00
CA ASP A 1 18.58 -3.71 -7.83
C ASP A 1 17.98 -3.84 -9.24
N HIS A 2 17.39 -4.98 -9.64
CA HIS A 2 16.84 -5.16 -11.00
C HIS A 2 15.84 -4.07 -11.45
N VAL A 3 14.83 -3.74 -10.64
CA VAL A 3 13.84 -2.70 -10.98
C VAL A 3 14.49 -1.33 -11.14
N ALA A 4 15.45 -0.97 -10.29
CA ALA A 4 16.17 0.28 -10.42
C ALA A 4 17.01 0.35 -11.72
N ALA A 5 17.53 -0.79 -12.17
CA ALA A 5 18.37 -0.85 -13.37
C ALA A 5 17.58 -0.94 -14.68
N ASN A 6 16.32 -1.39 -14.65
CA ASN A 6 15.55 -1.74 -15.85
C ASN A 6 14.19 -1.04 -15.94
N GLY A 7 13.71 -0.45 -14.85
CA GLY A 7 12.47 0.32 -14.84
C GLY A 7 12.63 1.65 -15.58
N SER A 8 11.56 2.06 -16.23
CA SER A 8 11.43 3.34 -16.91
C SER A 8 10.65 4.34 -16.05
N ASN A 9 10.79 5.62 -16.37
CA ASN A 9 10.01 6.67 -15.72
C ASN A 9 8.49 6.40 -15.88
N ASN A 10 7.73 6.51 -14.78
CA ASN A 10 6.31 6.14 -14.66
C ASN A 10 5.97 4.64 -14.68
N ASP A 11 6.95 3.74 -14.74
CA ASP A 11 6.69 2.37 -14.35
C ASP A 11 6.27 2.32 -12.88
N VAL A 12 5.47 1.32 -12.51
CA VAL A 12 4.98 1.16 -11.13
C VAL A 12 5.36 -0.23 -10.62
N ALA A 13 6.03 -0.27 -9.48
CA ALA A 13 6.40 -1.46 -8.77
C ALA A 13 5.48 -1.65 -7.55
N ASN A 14 4.89 -2.84 -7.45
CA ASN A 14 4.10 -3.25 -6.29
C ASN A 14 4.95 -4.11 -5.35
N MET A 15 5.07 -3.71 -4.09
CA MET A 15 5.78 -4.43 -3.04
C MET A 15 4.81 -4.85 -1.94
N SER A 16 3.99 -5.87 -2.23
CA SER A 16 3.10 -6.55 -1.27
C SER A 16 3.86 -7.44 -0.27
N LEU A 17 4.88 -6.89 0.38
CA LEU A 17 5.77 -7.56 1.31
C LEU A 17 6.21 -6.61 2.41
N GLY A 18 6.73 -7.16 3.50
CA GLY A 18 7.29 -6.36 4.58
C GLY A 18 7.97 -7.22 5.64
N GLY A 19 8.64 -6.54 6.56
CA GLY A 19 9.28 -7.12 7.74
C GLY A 19 9.62 -6.03 8.75
N GLY A 20 10.43 -6.37 9.76
CA GLY A 20 10.97 -5.38 10.68
C GLY A 20 11.80 -4.31 9.97
N PHE A 21 11.96 -3.16 10.61
CA PHE A 21 12.73 -2.04 10.10
C PHE A 21 14.13 -2.47 9.59
N SER A 22 14.48 -1.99 8.41
CA SER A 22 15.78 -2.17 7.79
C SER A 22 16.11 -0.94 6.95
N GLN A 23 17.09 -0.15 7.43
CA GLN A 23 17.59 1.02 6.71
C GLN A 23 18.03 0.66 5.29
N ALA A 24 18.71 -0.48 5.13
CA ALA A 24 19.19 -0.92 3.82
C ALA A 24 18.06 -1.22 2.83
N ILE A 25 16.92 -1.75 3.30
CA ILE A 25 15.74 -1.97 2.44
C ILE A 25 15.13 -0.63 2.05
N ASN A 26 14.97 0.30 3.01
CA ASN A 26 14.42 1.62 2.73
C ASN A 26 15.30 2.39 1.73
N ASP A 27 16.63 2.40 1.94
CA ASP A 27 17.58 3.05 1.04
C ASP A 27 17.51 2.47 -0.37
N ALA A 28 17.34 1.15 -0.51
CA ALA A 28 17.19 0.50 -1.81
C ALA A 28 15.90 0.92 -2.53
N VAL A 29 14.78 1.05 -1.81
CA VAL A 29 13.51 1.54 -2.37
C VAL A 29 13.62 3.01 -2.74
N ILE A 30 14.21 3.85 -1.89
CA ILE A 30 14.41 5.28 -2.14
C ILE A 30 15.31 5.50 -3.37
N ALA A 31 16.43 4.77 -3.45
CA ALA A 31 17.32 4.85 -4.61
C ALA A 31 16.62 4.41 -5.90
N ALA A 32 15.83 3.33 -5.84
CA ALA A 32 15.07 2.87 -7.00
C ALA A 32 13.98 3.87 -7.41
N ALA A 33 13.24 4.44 -6.46
CA ALA A 33 12.22 5.46 -6.72
C ALA A 33 12.82 6.74 -7.34
N GLY A 34 14.08 7.06 -7.02
CA GLY A 34 14.85 8.14 -7.61
C GLY A 34 15.09 8.00 -9.13
N THR A 35 14.85 6.83 -9.72
CA THR A 35 14.91 6.62 -11.18
C THR A 35 13.63 7.04 -11.92
N GLY A 36 12.57 7.42 -11.19
CA GLY A 36 11.25 7.77 -11.74
C GLY A 36 10.22 6.63 -11.70
N VAL A 37 10.62 5.44 -11.22
CA VAL A 37 9.69 4.34 -10.92
C VAL A 37 8.88 4.68 -9.67
N LYS A 38 7.58 4.43 -9.71
CA LYS A 38 6.66 4.59 -8.58
C LYS A 38 6.56 3.29 -7.79
N PHE A 39 6.49 3.37 -6.47
CA PHE A 39 6.44 2.22 -5.58
C PHE A 39 5.17 2.26 -4.74
N ALA A 40 4.31 1.25 -4.91
CA ALA A 40 3.22 0.98 -3.98
C ALA A 40 3.70 -0.05 -2.96
N LEU A 41 3.68 0.29 -1.68
CA LEU A 41 4.19 -0.52 -0.58
C LEU A 41 3.04 -0.93 0.33
N ALA A 42 3.00 -2.19 0.78
CA ALA A 42 2.04 -2.61 1.80
C ALA A 42 2.47 -2.08 3.19
N ALA A 43 1.55 -1.48 3.95
CA ALA A 43 1.84 -0.98 5.30
C ALA A 43 2.19 -2.09 6.32
N GLY A 44 1.72 -3.31 6.08
CA GLY A 44 1.87 -4.47 6.97
C GLY A 44 0.57 -4.84 7.72
N ASN A 45 0.56 -5.97 8.42
CA ASN A 45 -0.67 -6.62 8.91
C ASN A 45 -0.61 -6.96 10.41
N GLU A 46 0.05 -6.13 11.21
CA GLU A 46 0.30 -6.40 12.63
C GLU A 46 -0.45 -5.46 13.59
N SER A 47 -1.30 -4.56 13.07
CA SER A 47 -1.96 -3.51 13.86
C SER A 47 -0.96 -2.64 14.64
N THR A 48 0.16 -2.29 13.99
CA THR A 48 1.26 -1.50 14.57
C THR A 48 1.60 -0.30 13.69
N ASP A 49 2.45 0.59 14.19
CA ASP A 49 3.00 1.71 13.41
C ASP A 49 3.86 1.20 12.23
N ALA A 50 3.47 1.58 11.00
CA ALA A 50 4.14 1.25 9.75
C ALA A 50 5.56 1.84 9.65
N GLY A 51 5.84 2.90 10.40
CA GLY A 51 7.17 3.49 10.58
C GLY A 51 8.19 2.51 11.18
N THR A 52 7.73 1.42 11.81
CA THR A 52 8.59 0.36 12.36
C THR A 52 8.86 -0.79 11.38
N LYS A 53 8.33 -0.72 10.16
CA LYS A 53 8.40 -1.78 9.14
C LYS A 53 9.17 -1.33 7.91
N SER A 54 9.81 -2.27 7.23
CA SER A 54 10.42 -2.02 5.92
C SER A 54 9.85 -2.96 4.87
N PRO A 55 9.56 -2.48 3.65
CA PRO A 55 9.84 -1.12 3.15
C PRO A 55 8.81 -0.05 3.55
N ALA A 56 7.74 -0.38 4.29
CA ALA A 56 6.64 0.57 4.57
C ALA A 56 7.08 1.92 5.16
N SER A 57 8.17 1.98 5.93
CA SER A 57 8.74 3.23 6.46
C SER A 57 9.60 4.03 5.48
N ALA A 58 9.87 3.51 4.28
CA ALA A 58 10.53 4.28 3.23
C ALA A 58 9.61 5.41 2.77
N ASN A 59 10.13 6.63 2.73
CA ASN A 59 9.33 7.81 2.38
C ASN A 59 10.14 8.73 1.46
N GLY A 60 9.47 9.34 0.49
CA GLY A 60 10.08 10.20 -0.52
C GLY A 60 9.25 10.26 -1.80
N PRO A 61 9.71 11.04 -2.80
CA PRO A 61 9.03 11.12 -4.10
C PRO A 61 8.85 9.74 -4.73
N ASN A 62 7.70 9.52 -5.37
CA ASN A 62 7.33 8.27 -6.03
C ASN A 62 7.18 7.04 -5.11
N ILE A 63 7.12 7.22 -3.79
CA ILE A 63 6.86 6.13 -2.84
C ILE A 63 5.49 6.35 -2.19
N TYR A 64 4.69 5.30 -2.12
CA TYR A 64 3.32 5.33 -1.63
C TYR A 64 3.07 4.12 -0.74
N THR A 65 2.88 4.33 0.56
CA THR A 65 2.59 3.28 1.54
C THR A 65 1.09 3.18 1.75
N ILE A 66 0.57 1.94 1.69
CA ILE A 66 -0.84 1.66 1.52
C ILE A 66 -1.40 0.85 2.70
N SER A 67 -2.31 1.45 3.46
CA SER A 67 -3.12 0.78 4.48
C SER A 67 -4.33 0.06 3.87
N ALA A 68 -5.04 -0.73 4.67
CA ALA A 68 -6.14 -1.57 4.20
C ALA A 68 -7.49 -1.23 4.86
N MET A 69 -8.54 -1.27 4.06
CA MET A 69 -9.94 -1.15 4.51
C MET A 69 -10.86 -2.22 3.91
N SER A 70 -12.07 -2.32 4.44
CA SER A 70 -13.15 -3.13 3.87
C SER A 70 -13.97 -2.37 2.82
N GLN A 71 -14.41 -3.10 1.79
CA GLN A 71 -15.25 -2.58 0.70
C GLN A 71 -16.74 -2.87 0.92
N GLY A 72 -17.18 -2.94 2.18
CA GLY A 72 -18.50 -3.45 2.53
C GLY A 72 -19.65 -2.59 1.98
N GLU A 73 -20.88 -3.08 2.17
CA GLU A 73 -22.10 -2.29 1.92
C GLU A 73 -22.67 -1.75 3.24
N GLY A 74 -23.39 -0.64 3.17
CA GLY A 74 -24.01 0.01 4.33
C GLY A 74 -22.97 0.50 5.34
N ASP A 75 -23.18 0.20 6.63
CA ASP A 75 -22.32 0.65 7.73
C ASP A 75 -20.91 0.00 7.75
N ASN A 76 -20.62 -0.93 6.82
CA ASN A 76 -19.34 -1.62 6.70
C ASN A 76 -18.47 -1.11 5.54
N VAL A 77 -18.89 -0.03 4.87
CA VAL A 77 -18.13 0.61 3.80
C VAL A 77 -16.98 1.42 4.39
N ASP A 78 -15.82 1.34 3.75
CA ASP A 78 -14.64 2.15 4.07
C ASP A 78 -14.15 2.02 5.52
N ASN A 79 -14.41 0.90 6.19
CA ASN A 79 -13.94 0.68 7.56
C ASN A 79 -12.51 0.14 7.58
N TRP A 80 -11.71 0.67 8.51
CA TRP A 80 -10.35 0.23 8.76
C TRP A 80 -10.26 -1.29 8.92
N ALA A 81 -9.32 -1.91 8.21
CA ALA A 81 -9.06 -3.32 8.41
C ALA A 81 -8.31 -3.50 9.73
N SER A 82 -8.89 -4.24 10.68
CA SER A 82 -8.35 -4.37 12.04
C SER A 82 -6.89 -4.81 12.12
N PHE A 83 -6.38 -5.54 11.11
CA PHE A 83 -4.98 -5.96 11.01
C PHE A 83 -4.03 -4.90 10.42
N SER A 84 -4.54 -3.88 9.74
CA SER A 84 -3.69 -2.93 9.01
C SER A 84 -2.78 -2.19 9.96
N ASN A 85 -1.51 -2.05 9.58
CA ASN A 85 -0.63 -1.08 10.21
C ASN A 85 -1.09 0.34 9.85
N TYR A 86 -0.83 1.26 10.77
CA TYR A 86 -1.24 2.68 10.73
C TYR A 86 -0.01 3.60 10.81
N GLY A 87 -0.23 4.91 10.88
CA GLY A 87 0.81 5.92 11.03
C GLY A 87 0.96 6.73 9.76
N ASN A 88 0.72 8.03 9.86
CA ASN A 88 0.89 8.97 8.77
C ASN A 88 1.79 10.15 9.21
N PRO A 89 3.07 10.18 8.77
CA PRO A 89 3.75 9.22 7.88
C PRO A 89 4.04 7.86 8.57
N PRO A 90 4.27 6.76 7.81
CA PRO A 90 4.53 6.75 6.39
C PRO A 90 3.33 6.46 5.48
N VAL A 91 2.15 6.11 6.00
CA VAL A 91 1.00 5.76 5.18
C VAL A 91 0.51 6.99 4.40
N ASP A 92 0.32 6.80 3.09
CA ASP A 92 -0.12 7.85 2.16
C ASP A 92 -1.60 7.70 1.78
N PHE A 93 -2.05 6.45 1.58
CA PHE A 93 -3.40 6.13 1.14
C PHE A 93 -3.92 4.83 1.77
N CYS A 94 -5.24 4.72 1.85
CA CYS A 94 -5.97 3.51 2.21
C CYS A 94 -6.65 2.93 0.97
N GLU A 95 -6.58 1.60 0.82
CA GLU A 95 -7.20 0.89 -0.30
C GLU A 95 -7.93 -0.38 0.16
N PRO A 96 -8.83 -0.91 -0.66
CA PRO A 96 -9.43 -2.23 -0.47
C PRO A 96 -8.45 -3.37 -0.15
N GLY A 97 -8.46 -3.84 1.09
CA GLY A 97 -7.59 -4.93 1.55
C GLY A 97 -8.31 -6.11 2.20
N VAL A 98 -9.62 -6.02 2.45
CA VAL A 98 -10.39 -7.11 3.10
C VAL A 98 -11.21 -7.89 2.07
N ALA A 99 -11.10 -9.21 2.12
CA ALA A 99 -11.87 -10.15 1.28
C ALA A 99 -11.76 -9.85 -0.22
N ILE A 100 -10.53 -9.66 -0.71
CA ILE A 100 -10.24 -9.35 -2.10
C ILE A 100 -10.11 -10.64 -2.90
N LYS A 101 -10.93 -10.80 -3.93
CA LYS A 101 -10.89 -11.93 -4.86
C LYS A 101 -9.89 -11.67 -5.98
N SER A 102 -8.91 -12.54 -6.14
CA SER A 102 -7.94 -12.47 -7.25
C SER A 102 -7.53 -13.86 -7.75
N THR A 103 -6.75 -13.90 -8.83
CA THR A 103 -6.22 -15.13 -9.41
C THR A 103 -5.32 -15.88 -8.42
N TRP A 104 -5.24 -17.20 -8.55
CA TRP A 104 -4.44 -18.04 -7.65
C TRP A 104 -3.50 -19.00 -8.37
N LYS A 105 -2.45 -19.44 -7.66
CA LYS A 105 -1.50 -20.43 -8.17
C LYS A 105 -2.21 -21.76 -8.41
N GLY A 106 -1.88 -22.41 -9.52
CA GLY A 106 -2.56 -23.64 -9.96
C GLY A 106 -3.86 -23.39 -10.75
N GLY A 107 -4.20 -22.11 -11.02
CA GLY A 107 -5.41 -21.71 -11.71
C GLY A 107 -6.54 -21.31 -10.74
N GLY A 108 -7.61 -20.74 -11.28
CA GLY A 108 -8.78 -20.32 -10.52
C GLY A 108 -8.58 -19.02 -9.73
N TYR A 109 -9.40 -18.87 -8.68
CA TYR A 109 -9.50 -17.67 -7.86
C TYR A 109 -9.44 -18.00 -6.38
N ASN A 110 -8.92 -17.08 -5.59
CA ASN A 110 -8.95 -17.13 -4.13
C ASN A 110 -9.35 -15.77 -3.57
N THR A 111 -9.94 -15.76 -2.38
CA THR A 111 -10.33 -14.54 -1.67
C THR A 111 -9.55 -14.47 -0.37
N ILE A 112 -8.70 -13.44 -0.25
CA ILE A 112 -7.83 -13.25 0.91
C ILE A 112 -7.82 -11.78 1.35
N SER A 113 -7.25 -11.52 2.53
CA SER A 113 -7.17 -10.20 3.13
C SER A 113 -5.73 -9.84 3.48
N GLY A 114 -5.39 -8.55 3.37
CA GLY A 114 -4.11 -7.98 3.77
C GLY A 114 -3.85 -6.64 3.10
N THR A 115 -2.93 -5.85 3.66
CA THR A 115 -2.34 -4.68 2.97
C THR A 115 -1.60 -5.11 1.69
N SER A 116 -1.17 -6.37 1.61
CA SER A 116 -0.72 -7.01 0.38
C SER A 116 -1.76 -7.03 -0.75
N MET A 117 -3.06 -6.97 -0.43
CA MET A 117 -4.17 -6.89 -1.39
C MET A 117 -4.59 -5.44 -1.64
N ALA A 118 -4.38 -4.55 -0.68
CA ALA A 118 -4.61 -3.10 -0.82
C ALA A 118 -3.58 -2.46 -1.76
N SER A 119 -2.28 -2.72 -1.54
CA SER A 119 -1.17 -2.18 -2.32
C SER A 119 -1.33 -2.31 -3.86
N PRO A 120 -1.77 -3.45 -4.44
CA PRO A 120 -1.95 -3.55 -5.88
C PRO A 120 -3.12 -2.72 -6.45
N HIS A 121 -4.11 -2.32 -5.65
CA HIS A 121 -5.14 -1.36 -6.09
C HIS A 121 -4.52 0.02 -6.33
N ALA A 122 -3.79 0.56 -5.36
CA ALA A 122 -3.03 1.80 -5.50
C ALA A 122 -2.01 1.72 -6.64
N CYS A 123 -1.31 0.59 -6.79
CA CYS A 123 -0.40 0.36 -7.91
C CYS A 123 -1.11 0.53 -9.26
N GLY A 124 -2.34 0.03 -9.39
CA GLY A 124 -3.17 0.20 -10.58
C GLY A 124 -3.55 1.67 -10.83
N LEU A 125 -3.97 2.40 -9.79
CA LEU A 125 -4.31 3.83 -9.89
C LEU A 125 -3.10 4.69 -10.33
N LEU A 126 -1.92 4.43 -9.73
CA LEU A 126 -0.66 5.08 -10.09
C LEU A 126 -0.32 4.84 -11.56
N LEU A 127 -0.50 3.61 -12.05
CA LEU A 127 -0.25 3.24 -13.45
C LEU A 127 -1.22 3.95 -14.40
N LEU A 128 -2.47 4.14 -14.00
CA LEU A 128 -3.47 4.87 -14.77
C LEU A 128 -3.26 6.40 -14.76
N GLY A 129 -2.27 6.91 -14.02
CA GLY A 129 -1.86 8.32 -14.06
C GLY A 129 -1.90 9.06 -12.72
N GLY A 130 -2.04 8.35 -11.59
CA GLY A 130 -2.01 8.95 -10.25
C GLY A 130 -3.27 8.68 -9.44
N ILE A 131 -3.19 9.02 -8.14
CA ILE A 131 -4.24 8.82 -7.13
C ILE A 131 -4.84 10.18 -6.76
N SER A 132 -6.16 10.27 -6.77
CA SER A 132 -6.97 11.40 -6.29
C SER A 132 -7.56 11.09 -4.90
N ASN A 133 -7.97 12.12 -4.16
CA ASN A 133 -8.61 11.98 -2.85
C ASN A 133 -10.10 11.60 -3.01
N GLY A 134 -10.48 10.43 -2.50
CA GLY A 134 -11.84 9.88 -2.53
C GLY A 134 -12.59 9.97 -1.20
N GLY A 135 -12.08 10.70 -0.21
CA GLY A 135 -12.55 10.69 1.17
C GLY A 135 -11.52 10.05 2.11
N THR A 136 -11.97 9.67 3.30
CA THR A 136 -11.12 9.09 4.34
C THR A 136 -11.72 7.81 4.89
N VAL A 137 -10.86 6.88 5.28
CA VAL A 137 -11.26 5.63 5.92
C VAL A 137 -11.87 5.89 7.30
N ASN A 138 -12.89 5.11 7.65
CA ASN A 138 -13.54 5.14 8.97
C ASN A 138 -12.75 4.27 9.96
N GLY A 139 -12.59 4.76 11.20
CA GLY A 139 -12.05 3.96 12.29
C GLY A 139 -10.54 3.70 12.24
N ASP A 140 -9.79 4.57 11.57
CA ASP A 140 -8.33 4.62 11.66
C ASP A 140 -7.89 4.79 13.13
N PRO A 141 -7.04 3.88 13.66
CA PRO A 141 -6.69 3.87 15.07
C PRO A 141 -5.77 5.00 15.52
N ASP A 142 -5.08 5.70 14.62
CA ASP A 142 -4.08 6.71 15.02
C ASP A 142 -4.65 8.14 15.15
N GLY A 143 -5.93 8.32 14.84
CA GLY A 143 -6.64 9.60 14.93
C GLY A 143 -6.41 10.54 13.75
N ASN A 144 -5.65 10.13 12.74
CA ASN A 144 -5.45 10.84 11.48
C ASN A 144 -5.87 9.96 10.30
N ALA A 145 -7.17 9.96 10.01
CA ALA A 145 -7.77 9.07 9.02
C ALA A 145 -7.08 9.13 7.64
N ASP A 146 -6.56 7.99 7.20
CA ASP A 146 -5.95 7.84 5.89
C ASP A 146 -6.90 8.17 4.72
N ILE A 147 -6.35 8.77 3.67
CA ILE A 147 -7.10 9.13 2.45
C ILE A 147 -7.39 7.89 1.62
N ILE A 148 -8.63 7.72 1.19
CA ILE A 148 -9.01 6.67 0.24
C ILE A 148 -8.58 7.10 -1.16
N GLY A 149 -7.78 6.25 -1.83
CA GLY A 149 -7.32 6.51 -3.19
C GLY A 149 -8.41 6.23 -4.24
N ILE A 150 -8.61 7.16 -5.17
CA ILE A 150 -9.45 6.96 -6.36
C ILE A 150 -8.74 7.46 -7.63
N LYS A 151 -9.33 7.22 -8.80
CA LYS A 151 -8.81 7.71 -10.08
C LYS A 151 -9.14 9.17 -10.34
#